data_AF-A0A957Z1M0-F1
#
_entry.id   AF-A0A957Z1M0-F1
#
_cell.length_a   1.000
_cell.length_b   1.000
_cell.length_c   1.000
_cell.angle_alpha   90.00
_cell.angle_beta   90.00
_cell.angle_gamma   90.00
#
_symmetry.space_group_name_H-M   'P 1'
#
loop_
_entity.id
_entity.type
_entity.pdbx_description
1 polymer ?
#
loop_
_entity_poly.entity_id
_entity_poly.type
_entity_poly.pdbx_seq_one_letter_code
_entity_poly.pdbx_strand_id
1 'polypeptide(L)'
;TGLIKANFPTRTAFAVTSQIDSRVILDTPGAERLLGRGDMLLMRPDSPKLFRIQGCWVADAEIESIVRFWKEQESYDGGLPVIPPWNSLLDRMDDEDELIHEAMDVIRGLETCSASMLQRKLRIGYPKAARLIEDLEKRGAVGPDLGGGQGRPVLLKAESDDEDDEEELL
;
A
#
# COMPACT_ATOMS: atom_id res chain seq x y z
N THR A 1 11.01 6.95 -8.27
CA THR A 1 10.60 6.71 -9.68
C THR A 1 10.93 7.93 -10.53
N GLY A 2 11.03 7.80 -11.86
CA GLY A 2 11.36 8.93 -12.75
C GLY A 2 10.34 10.08 -12.68
N LEU A 3 9.05 9.75 -12.55
CA LEU A 3 7.97 10.73 -12.41
C LEU A 3 8.07 11.59 -11.15
N ILE A 4 8.42 10.98 -10.01
CA ILE A 4 8.62 11.74 -8.76
C ILE A 4 9.80 12.70 -8.93
N LYS A 5 10.93 12.23 -9.47
CA LYS A 5 12.11 13.08 -9.69
C LYS A 5 11.82 14.25 -10.65
N ALA A 6 10.97 14.05 -11.66
CA ALA A 6 10.61 15.10 -12.59
C ALA A 6 9.81 16.26 -11.96
N ASN A 7 9.02 15.99 -10.92
CA ASN A 7 8.16 17.00 -10.27
C ASN A 7 8.78 17.64 -9.02
N PHE A 8 9.84 17.04 -8.46
CA PHE A 8 10.55 17.57 -7.29
C PHE A 8 12.03 17.81 -7.63
N PRO A 9 12.36 18.99 -8.19
CA PRO A 9 13.70 19.31 -8.68
C PRO A 9 14.70 19.60 -7.55
N THR A 10 14.22 20.16 -6.43
CA THR A 10 15.03 20.38 -5.22
C THR A 10 15.15 19.07 -4.46
N ARG A 11 16.37 18.63 -4.18
CA ARG A 11 16.60 17.34 -3.51
C ARG A 11 17.70 17.47 -2.47
N THR A 12 17.50 16.79 -1.35
CA THR A 12 18.47 16.72 -0.27
C THR A 12 18.72 15.27 0.07
N ALA A 13 19.97 14.89 0.29
CA ALA A 13 20.34 13.57 0.80
C ALA A 13 21.23 13.72 2.02
N PHE A 14 20.88 13.03 3.10
CA PHE A 14 21.77 12.75 4.22
C PHE A 14 22.67 11.57 3.87
N ALA A 15 23.52 11.16 4.82
CA ALA A 15 24.36 9.98 4.64
C ALA A 15 23.54 8.74 4.25
N VAL A 16 23.94 8.11 3.15
CA VAL A 16 23.34 6.86 2.63
C VAL A 16 24.37 5.74 2.60
N THR A 17 23.90 4.50 2.49
CA THR A 17 24.73 3.30 2.56
C THR A 17 25.49 2.98 1.28
N SER A 18 24.98 3.39 0.11
CA SER A 18 25.60 3.04 -1.16
C SER A 18 25.56 4.16 -2.19
N GLN A 19 26.46 4.07 -3.16
CA GLN A 19 26.48 4.96 -4.31
C GLN A 19 25.20 4.84 -5.16
N ILE A 20 24.53 3.68 -5.13
CA ILE A 20 23.26 3.45 -5.83
C ILE A 20 22.18 4.32 -5.17
N ASP A 21 22.09 4.31 -3.84
CA ASP A 21 21.12 5.11 -3.08
C ASP A 21 21.34 6.62 -3.31
N SER A 22 22.60 7.06 -3.37
CA SER A 22 22.93 8.45 -3.70
C SER A 22 22.38 8.84 -5.09
N ARG A 23 22.54 7.97 -6.09
CA ARG A 23 22.00 8.23 -7.44
C ARG A 23 20.47 8.15 -7.50
N VAL A 24 19.84 7.34 -6.66
CA VAL A 24 18.37 7.29 -6.58
C VAL A 24 17.81 8.65 -6.14
N ILE A 25 18.46 9.32 -5.20
CA ILE A 25 18.01 10.60 -4.64
C ILE A 25 18.52 11.79 -5.45
N LEU A 26 19.82 11.85 -5.75
CA LEU A 26 20.50 13.03 -6.30
C LEU A 26 20.91 12.88 -7.78
N ASP A 27 20.58 11.76 -8.44
CA ASP A 27 21.06 11.42 -9.79
C ASP A 27 22.60 11.32 -9.93
N THR A 28 23.35 11.63 -8.88
CA THR A 28 24.82 11.71 -8.83
C THR A 28 25.33 11.05 -7.54
N PRO A 29 26.51 10.41 -7.55
CA PRO A 29 27.15 9.92 -6.34
C PRO A 29 27.62 11.04 -5.40
N GLY A 30 27.79 10.75 -4.12
CA GLY A 30 28.39 11.65 -3.14
C GLY A 30 27.79 11.54 -1.74
N ALA A 31 26.50 11.19 -1.64
CA ALA A 31 25.83 11.09 -0.34
C ALA A 31 26.36 9.90 0.49
N GLU A 32 26.93 8.88 -0.15
CA GLU A 32 27.57 7.74 0.53
C GLU A 32 28.85 8.10 1.28
N ARG A 33 29.37 9.32 1.07
CA ARG A 33 30.60 9.83 1.70
C ARG A 33 30.33 10.83 2.82
N LEU A 34 29.06 11.09 3.14
CA LEU A 34 28.67 11.99 4.21
C LEU A 34 28.93 11.35 5.58
N LEU A 35 29.18 12.19 6.58
CA LEU A 35 29.59 11.77 7.92
C LEU A 35 28.42 11.39 8.83
N GLY A 36 27.18 11.62 8.39
CA GLY A 36 25.98 11.48 9.20
C GLY A 36 25.78 12.67 10.15
N ARG A 37 24.96 12.49 11.20
CA ARG A 37 24.70 13.50 12.24
C ARG A 37 24.36 14.90 11.68
N GLY A 38 23.51 14.94 10.67
CA GLY A 38 23.08 16.19 10.02
C GLY A 38 23.87 16.61 8.78
N ASP A 39 24.98 15.96 8.46
CA ASP A 39 25.73 16.23 7.21
C ASP A 39 24.90 15.79 5.99
N MET A 40 24.71 16.72 5.05
CA MET A 40 23.84 16.52 3.88
C MET A 40 24.37 17.19 2.62
N LEU A 41 23.91 16.70 1.46
CA LEU A 41 24.06 17.36 0.16
C LEU A 41 22.71 17.91 -0.29
N LEU A 42 22.70 19.19 -0.67
CA LEU A 42 21.57 19.88 -1.28
C LEU A 42 21.82 20.07 -2.77
N MET A 43 20.86 19.65 -3.58
CA MET A 43 20.72 20.00 -4.99
C MET A 43 19.59 21.02 -5.12
N ARG A 44 19.94 22.19 -5.66
CA ARG A 44 18.99 23.26 -5.89
C ARG A 44 18.34 23.11 -7.27
N PRO A 45 17.16 23.69 -7.50
CA PRO A 45 16.48 23.55 -8.79
C PRO A 45 17.15 24.36 -9.91
N ASP A 46 17.98 25.36 -9.56
CA ASP A 46 18.69 26.24 -10.49
C ASP A 46 20.01 25.65 -11.01
N SER A 47 20.56 24.61 -10.35
CA SER A 47 21.87 24.06 -10.69
C SER A 47 22.02 22.61 -10.26
N PRO A 48 22.62 21.73 -11.09
CA PRO A 48 22.94 20.36 -10.71
C PRO A 48 24.11 20.27 -9.71
N LYS A 49 24.72 21.40 -9.34
CA LYS A 49 25.80 21.44 -8.36
C LYS A 49 25.28 21.06 -6.98
N LEU A 50 25.98 20.15 -6.32
CA LEU A 50 25.70 19.75 -4.94
C LEU A 50 26.38 20.70 -3.95
N PHE A 51 25.61 21.18 -2.98
CA PHE A 51 26.08 21.98 -1.87
C PHE A 51 26.12 21.10 -0.62
N ARG A 52 27.30 20.96 0.00
CA ARG A 52 27.40 20.28 1.29
C ARG A 52 27.01 21.23 2.41
N ILE A 53 26.06 20.80 3.24
CA ILE A 53 25.45 21.59 4.30
C ILE A 53 25.43 20.73 5.57
N GLN A 54 25.62 21.36 6.72
CA GLN A 54 25.38 20.75 8.03
C GLN A 54 24.00 21.16 8.53
N GLY A 55 23.10 20.20 8.70
CA GLY A 55 21.78 20.39 9.29
C GLY A 55 21.86 20.88 10.74
N CYS A 56 20.87 21.68 11.13
CA CYS A 56 20.70 22.05 12.53
C CYS A 56 20.23 20.83 13.34
N TRP A 57 20.75 20.70 14.56
CA TRP A 57 20.23 19.75 15.52
C TRP A 57 19.16 20.45 16.34
N VAL A 58 18.00 19.81 16.47
CA VAL A 58 16.89 20.27 17.31
C VAL A 58 16.54 19.11 18.23
N ALA A 59 16.58 19.35 19.54
CA ALA A 59 16.24 18.34 20.53
C ALA A 59 14.72 18.17 20.64
N ASP A 60 14.28 16.98 21.03
CA ASP A 60 12.85 16.67 21.20
C ASP A 60 12.15 17.66 22.16
N ALA A 61 12.83 18.07 23.24
CA ALA A 61 12.31 19.07 24.18
C ALA A 61 12.07 20.45 23.54
N GLU A 62 12.89 20.85 22.56
CA GLU A 62 12.69 22.11 21.81
C GLU A 62 11.47 21.99 20.90
N ILE A 63 11.31 20.83 20.23
CA ILE A 63 10.13 20.54 19.40
C ILE A 63 8.86 20.59 20.26
N GLU A 64 8.84 19.92 21.41
CA GLU A 64 7.72 19.91 22.35
C GLU A 64 7.36 21.32 22.84
N SER A 65 8.36 22.14 23.15
CA SER A 65 8.15 23.53 23.57
C SER A 65 7.49 24.36 22.46
N ILE A 66 7.95 24.21 21.21
CA ILE A 66 7.38 24.93 20.06
C ILE A 66 5.95 24.45 19.78
N VAL A 67 5.70 23.14 19.80
CA VAL A 67 4.36 22.56 19.60
C VAL A 67 3.40 23.05 20.68
N ARG A 68 3.83 23.07 21.94
CA ARG A 68 3.02 23.58 23.06
C ARG A 68 2.67 25.05 22.88
N PHE A 69 3.67 25.88 22.57
CA PHE A 69 3.47 27.30 22.31
C PHE A 69 2.38 27.54 21.26
N TRP A 70 2.41 26.82 20.12
CA TRP A 70 1.40 26.96 19.08
C TRP A 70 0.02 26.43 19.50
N LYS A 71 -0.06 25.33 20.24
CA LYS A 71 -1.33 24.80 20.78
C LYS A 71 -2.00 25.75 21.76
N GLU A 72 -1.24 26.56 22.49
CA GLU A 72 -1.76 27.54 23.45
C GLU A 72 -2.21 28.85 22.77
N GLN A 73 -1.65 29.18 21.61
CA GLN A 73 -1.97 30.41 20.85
C GLN A 73 -3.31 30.32 20.12
N GLU A 74 -3.78 29.12 19.79
CA GLU A 74 -5.00 28.89 19.02
C GLU A 74 -6.00 28.12 19.88
N SER A 75 -7.20 28.68 20.10
CA SER A 75 -8.37 27.86 20.37
C SER A 75 -8.68 27.11 19.07
N TYR A 76 -7.92 26.04 18.81
CA TYR A 76 -8.02 25.22 17.62
C TYR A 76 -9.49 24.83 17.45
N ASP A 77 -10.18 25.47 16.49
CA ASP A 77 -11.61 25.27 16.24
C ASP A 77 -11.87 23.96 15.50
N GLY A 78 -10.91 23.04 15.50
CA GLY A 78 -11.09 21.73 14.89
C GLY A 78 -11.62 21.85 13.46
N GLY A 79 -11.13 22.82 12.67
CA GLY A 79 -11.33 22.83 11.23
C GLY A 79 -11.18 21.39 10.74
N LEU A 80 -12.24 20.91 10.04
CA LEU A 80 -12.46 19.49 9.71
C LEU A 80 -11.12 18.81 9.46
N PRO A 81 -10.83 17.64 10.08
CA PRO A 81 -9.57 16.96 9.88
C PRO A 81 -9.33 16.92 8.37
N VAL A 82 -8.21 17.49 7.94
CA VAL A 82 -7.79 17.41 6.54
C VAL A 82 -7.51 15.94 6.31
N ILE A 83 -8.55 15.19 5.95
CA ILE A 83 -8.45 13.78 5.61
C ILE A 83 -7.57 13.78 4.38
N PRO A 84 -6.33 13.33 4.52
CA PRO A 84 -5.43 13.43 3.40
C PRO A 84 -5.97 12.53 2.27
N PRO A 85 -5.80 12.92 1.00
CA PRO A 85 -6.45 12.23 -0.13
C PRO A 85 -6.15 10.73 -0.22
N TRP A 86 -5.05 10.27 0.39
CA TRP A 86 -4.65 8.87 0.44
C TRP A 86 -5.42 8.03 1.45
N ASN A 87 -6.07 8.61 2.48
CA ASN A 87 -6.94 7.84 3.37
C ASN A 87 -8.11 7.24 2.59
N SER A 88 -8.71 8.00 1.67
CA SER A 88 -9.75 7.45 0.78
C SER A 88 -9.24 6.35 -0.17
N LEU A 89 -7.93 6.29 -0.43
CA LEU A 89 -7.34 5.20 -1.21
C LEU A 89 -7.13 3.95 -0.34
N LEU A 90 -6.66 4.13 0.89
CA LEU A 90 -6.49 3.05 1.87
C LEU A 90 -7.85 2.43 2.25
N ASP A 91 -8.86 3.26 2.55
CA ASP A 91 -10.23 2.79 2.84
C ASP A 91 -10.80 1.99 1.66
N ARG A 92 -10.53 2.41 0.41
CA ARG A 92 -10.95 1.67 -0.79
C ARG A 92 -10.24 0.34 -0.96
N MET A 93 -8.99 0.24 -0.54
CA MET A 93 -8.23 -1.01 -0.58
C MET A 93 -8.75 -1.98 0.48
N ASP A 94 -9.01 -1.49 1.69
CA ASP A 94 -9.61 -2.29 2.77
C ASP A 94 -11.02 -2.77 2.39
N ASP A 95 -11.85 -1.90 1.80
CA ASP A 95 -13.19 -2.26 1.29
C ASP A 95 -13.13 -3.32 0.16
N GLU A 96 -12.11 -3.25 -0.70
CA GLU A 96 -11.92 -4.25 -1.77
C GLU A 96 -11.45 -5.59 -1.21
N ASP A 97 -10.53 -5.59 -0.25
CA ASP A 97 -10.09 -6.81 0.42
C ASP A 97 -11.23 -7.44 1.23
N GLU A 98 -12.01 -6.66 2.00
CA GLU A 98 -13.17 -7.17 2.76
C GLU A 98 -14.19 -7.84 1.82
N LEU A 99 -14.51 -7.20 0.69
CA LEU A 99 -15.43 -7.77 -0.30
C LEU A 99 -14.90 -9.06 -0.95
N ILE A 100 -13.59 -9.16 -1.15
CA ILE A 100 -12.97 -10.38 -1.67
C ILE A 100 -13.09 -11.52 -0.65
N HIS A 101 -12.88 -11.24 0.64
CA HIS A 101 -13.03 -12.24 1.68
C HIS A 101 -14.48 -12.72 1.78
N GLU A 102 -15.45 -11.79 1.77
CA GLU A 102 -16.88 -12.14 1.75
C GLU A 102 -17.24 -12.99 0.53
N ALA A 103 -16.67 -12.69 -0.63
CA ALA A 103 -16.88 -13.47 -1.84
C ALA A 103 -16.27 -14.89 -1.75
N MET A 104 -15.09 -15.04 -1.14
CA MET A 104 -14.47 -16.34 -0.89
C MET A 104 -15.33 -17.20 0.05
N ASP A 105 -15.95 -16.60 1.05
CA ASP A 105 -16.86 -17.30 1.95
C ASP A 105 -18.17 -17.71 1.26
N VAL A 106 -18.71 -16.85 0.39
CA VAL A 106 -19.92 -17.17 -0.40
C VAL A 106 -19.70 -18.32 -1.38
N ILE A 107 -18.51 -18.41 -1.99
CA ILE A 107 -18.22 -19.47 -2.97
C ILE A 107 -17.72 -20.76 -2.32
N ARG A 108 -17.35 -20.73 -1.04
CA ARG A 108 -16.84 -21.90 -0.31
C ARG A 108 -17.87 -23.02 -0.34
N GLY A 109 -17.47 -24.20 -0.84
CA GLY A 109 -18.34 -25.36 -0.97
C GLY A 109 -19.32 -25.35 -2.16
N LEU A 110 -19.25 -24.34 -3.05
CA LEU A 110 -19.96 -24.37 -4.32
C LEU A 110 -19.09 -25.02 -5.40
N GLU A 111 -19.70 -25.69 -6.38
CA GLU A 111 -18.97 -26.23 -7.54
C GLU A 111 -18.65 -25.14 -8.57
N THR A 112 -19.54 -24.16 -8.72
CA THR A 112 -19.42 -23.09 -9.73
C THR A 112 -19.81 -21.72 -9.17
N CYS A 113 -19.15 -20.68 -9.70
CA CYS A 113 -19.39 -19.27 -9.38
C CYS A 113 -19.59 -18.46 -10.67
N SER A 114 -20.46 -17.43 -10.64
CA SER A 114 -20.65 -16.50 -11.76
C SER A 114 -20.81 -15.07 -11.26
N ALA A 115 -20.50 -14.09 -12.12
CA ALA A 115 -20.63 -12.67 -11.78
C ALA A 115 -22.06 -12.31 -11.36
N SER A 116 -23.07 -12.84 -12.07
CA SER A 116 -24.48 -12.65 -11.72
C SER A 116 -24.87 -13.28 -10.37
N MET A 117 -24.17 -14.33 -9.93
CA MET A 117 -24.38 -14.94 -8.62
C MET A 117 -23.83 -14.04 -7.50
N LEU A 118 -22.56 -13.61 -7.64
CA LEU A 118 -21.92 -12.68 -6.70
C LEU A 118 -22.67 -11.36 -6.60
N GLN A 119 -23.18 -10.84 -7.72
CA GLN A 119 -24.03 -9.65 -7.77
C GLN A 119 -25.23 -9.76 -6.83
N ARG A 120 -25.92 -10.92 -6.85
CA ARG A 120 -27.13 -11.14 -6.01
C ARG A 120 -26.79 -11.43 -4.56
N LYS A 121 -25.74 -12.22 -4.31
CA LYS A 121 -25.33 -12.64 -2.95
C LYS A 121 -24.74 -11.48 -2.16
N LEU A 122 -23.85 -10.70 -2.77
CA LEU A 122 -23.13 -9.59 -2.14
C LEU A 122 -23.82 -8.22 -2.34
N ARG A 123 -24.97 -8.21 -3.05
CA ARG A 123 -25.75 -6.99 -3.35
C ARG A 123 -24.93 -5.86 -4.01
N ILE A 124 -23.97 -6.24 -4.85
CA ILE A 124 -23.10 -5.31 -5.58
C ILE A 124 -23.59 -5.10 -7.02
N GLY A 125 -23.11 -4.05 -7.69
CA GLY A 125 -23.40 -3.84 -9.12
C GLY A 125 -22.69 -4.85 -10.02
N TYR A 126 -23.27 -5.16 -11.20
CA TYR A 126 -22.70 -6.13 -12.15
C TYR A 126 -21.23 -5.83 -12.53
N PRO A 127 -20.81 -4.58 -12.82
CA PRO A 127 -19.39 -4.29 -13.11
C PRO A 127 -18.45 -4.63 -11.96
N LYS A 128 -18.91 -4.45 -10.71
CA LYS A 128 -18.12 -4.80 -9.51
C LYS A 128 -18.03 -6.32 -9.36
N ALA A 129 -19.13 -7.03 -9.57
CA ALA A 129 -19.16 -8.49 -9.52
C ALA A 129 -18.31 -9.15 -10.63
N ALA A 130 -18.26 -8.56 -11.82
CA ALA A 130 -17.41 -9.03 -12.91
C ALA A 130 -15.92 -8.86 -12.60
N ARG A 131 -15.50 -7.74 -12.01
CA ARG A 131 -14.10 -7.58 -11.54
C ARG A 131 -13.77 -8.54 -10.41
N LEU A 132 -14.68 -8.69 -9.46
CA LEU A 132 -14.52 -9.58 -8.32
C LEU A 132 -14.28 -11.03 -8.74
N ILE A 133 -14.93 -11.53 -9.81
CA ILE A 133 -14.69 -12.89 -10.30
C ILE A 133 -13.32 -13.04 -10.98
N GLU A 134 -12.81 -11.99 -11.62
CA GLU A 134 -11.45 -11.97 -12.18
C GLU A 134 -10.40 -11.94 -11.08
N ASP A 135 -10.65 -11.20 -9.99
CA ASP A 135 -9.73 -11.13 -8.86
C ASP A 135 -9.70 -12.43 -8.05
N LEU A 136 -10.84 -13.11 -7.91
CA LEU A 136 -10.92 -14.46 -7.35
C LEU A 136 -10.18 -15.49 -8.22
N GLU A 137 -10.19 -15.34 -9.55
CA GLU A 137 -9.40 -16.17 -10.47
C GLU A 137 -7.90 -15.94 -10.29
N LYS A 138 -7.45 -14.68 -10.23
CA LYS A 138 -6.03 -14.34 -9.97
C LYS A 138 -5.52 -14.89 -8.64
N ARG A 139 -6.39 -14.94 -7.62
CA ARG A 139 -6.08 -15.50 -6.30
C ARG A 139 -6.19 -17.03 -6.24
N GLY A 140 -6.58 -17.69 -7.34
CA GLY A 140 -6.70 -19.14 -7.41
C GLY A 140 -7.90 -19.73 -6.68
N ALA A 141 -8.86 -18.90 -6.25
CA ALA A 141 -10.10 -19.35 -5.62
C ALA A 141 -11.13 -19.87 -6.63
N VAL A 142 -11.02 -19.42 -7.89
CA VAL A 142 -11.91 -19.77 -8.99
C VAL A 142 -11.06 -20.09 -10.24
N GLY A 143 -11.46 -21.09 -11.02
CA GLY A 143 -10.78 -21.47 -12.26
C GLY A 143 -11.18 -20.65 -13.48
N PRO A 144 -10.65 -20.98 -14.67
CA PRO A 144 -10.88 -20.22 -15.90
C PRO A 144 -12.33 -20.30 -16.35
N ASP A 145 -12.74 -19.33 -17.16
CA ASP A 145 -14.06 -19.34 -17.80
C ASP A 145 -14.20 -20.52 -18.76
N LEU A 146 -15.15 -21.40 -18.47
CA LEU A 146 -15.46 -22.58 -19.28
C LEU A 146 -16.36 -22.24 -20.49
N GLY A 147 -16.85 -20.99 -20.58
CA GLY A 147 -17.72 -20.53 -21.66
C GLY A 147 -19.15 -21.07 -21.55
N GLY A 148 -20.05 -20.54 -22.41
CA GLY A 148 -21.43 -21.04 -22.52
C GLY A 148 -22.36 -20.71 -21.35
N GLY A 149 -22.00 -19.78 -20.46
CA GLY A 149 -22.84 -19.38 -19.33
C GLY A 149 -22.83 -20.35 -18.14
N GLN A 150 -21.94 -21.35 -18.15
CA GLN A 150 -21.82 -22.38 -17.11
C GLN A 150 -21.10 -21.91 -15.83
N GLY A 151 -20.63 -20.66 -15.81
CA GLY A 151 -19.86 -20.13 -14.69
C GLY A 151 -18.44 -20.70 -14.63
N ARG A 152 -17.70 -20.29 -13.62
CA ARG A 152 -16.31 -20.67 -13.38
C ARG A 152 -16.24 -21.68 -12.23
N PRO A 153 -15.41 -22.73 -12.34
CA PRO A 153 -15.31 -23.75 -11.28
C PRO A 153 -14.67 -23.14 -10.03
N VAL A 154 -15.17 -23.47 -8.85
CA VAL A 154 -14.56 -23.01 -7.58
C VAL A 154 -13.46 -24.00 -7.18
N LEU A 155 -12.31 -23.48 -6.76
CA LEU A 155 -11.12 -24.27 -6.42
C LEU A 155 -10.84 -24.30 -4.91
N LEU A 156 -11.66 -23.61 -4.11
CA LEU A 156 -11.62 -23.69 -2.66
C LEU A 156 -12.09 -25.09 -2.24
N LYS A 157 -11.17 -25.92 -1.75
CA LYS A 157 -11.53 -27.16 -1.06
C LYS A 157 -12.33 -26.78 0.19
N ALA A 158 -13.49 -27.38 0.38
CA ALA A 158 -14.03 -27.49 1.73
C ALA A 158 -12.95 -28.22 2.55
N GLU A 159 -12.60 -27.69 3.72
CA GLU A 159 -11.95 -28.53 4.72
C GLU A 159 -12.96 -29.65 5.02
N SER A 160 -12.80 -30.78 4.32
CA SER A 160 -13.20 -32.06 4.87
C SER A 160 -12.30 -32.29 6.07
N ASP A 161 -12.92 -32.55 7.22
CA ASP A 161 -12.29 -33.23 8.33
C ASP A 161 -11.50 -34.43 7.78
N ASP A 162 -10.19 -34.26 7.60
CA ASP A 162 -9.22 -35.36 7.56
C ASP A 162 -8.60 -35.44 8.97
N GLU A 163 -9.45 -35.60 9.98
CA GLU A 163 -9.09 -36.31 11.22
C GLU A 163 -9.68 -37.72 11.08
N ASP A 164 -8.88 -38.72 11.44
CA ASP A 164 -9.16 -40.16 11.41
C ASP A 164 -8.92 -40.89 10.08
N ASP A 165 -7.65 -41.27 9.85
CA ASP A 165 -7.26 -42.69 9.72
C ASP A 165 -5.78 -42.79 9.30
N GLU A 166 -4.87 -42.97 10.26
CA GLU A 166 -3.69 -43.84 10.15
C GLU A 166 -2.94 -43.90 11.50
N GLU A 167 -3.61 -44.45 12.53
CA GLU A 167 -2.95 -45.04 13.70
C GLU A 167 -3.25 -46.56 13.72
N GLU A 168 -2.71 -47.30 12.75
CA GLU A 168 -2.37 -48.72 12.93
C GLU A 168 -1.59 -49.23 11.71
N LEU A 169 -0.28 -49.45 11.87
CA LEU A 169 0.36 -50.71 11.51
C LEU A 169 1.78 -50.74 12.10
N LEU A 170 1.97 -51.76 12.94
CA LEU A 170 3.16 -52.20 13.65
C LEU A 170 4.44 -52.26 12.79
#